data_AF-A0A9E3ZDT4-F1
#
_entry.id   AF-A0A9E3ZDT4-F1
#
_cell.length_a   1.000
_cell.length_b   1.000
_cell.length_c   1.000
_cell.angle_alpha   90.00
_cell.angle_beta   90.00
_cell.angle_gamma   90.00
#
_symmetry.space_group_name_H-M   'P 1'
#
loop_
_entity.id
_entity.type
_entity.pdbx_description
1 polymer ?
#
loop_
_entity_poly.entity_id
_entity_poly.type
_entity_poly.pdbx_seq_one_letter_code
_entity_poly.pdbx_strand_id
1 'polypeptide(L)'
;MKSKTVIGFRFSPALGVLGLAVLSSACFANSSPNNFGEVTLYPGASVICASDPCTIYFEAPAGSGTHDILQDGTIKAGVAIGGQRVSLGGYSNESVVFRIDGTDLPPAYLTVIGGP
;
A
#
# COMPACT_ATOMS: atom_id res chain seq x y z
N MET A 1 14.72 56.90 -45.39
CA MET A 1 13.42 56.58 -44.74
C MET A 1 13.57 55.31 -43.91
N LYS A 2 13.20 55.34 -42.61
CA LYS A 2 12.87 54.24 -41.64
C LYS A 2 13.79 52.99 -41.62
N SER A 3 14.73 52.78 -40.69
CA SER A 3 14.67 52.57 -39.22
C SER A 3 14.13 51.19 -38.77
N LYS A 4 15.02 50.35 -38.20
CA LYS A 4 15.00 49.78 -36.82
C LYS A 4 15.84 48.49 -36.75
N THR A 5 17.06 48.51 -36.21
CA THR A 5 17.41 48.37 -34.78
C THR A 5 17.63 46.91 -34.38
N VAL A 6 18.88 46.47 -34.48
CA VAL A 6 19.43 45.27 -33.82
C VAL A 6 19.78 45.68 -32.40
N ILE A 7 19.14 45.06 -31.39
CA ILE A 7 19.49 45.24 -29.98
C ILE A 7 19.77 43.85 -29.40
N GLY A 8 21.06 43.54 -29.28
CA GLY A 8 21.53 42.52 -28.36
C GLY A 8 21.56 43.07 -26.94
N PHE A 9 21.00 42.35 -25.98
CA PHE A 9 21.13 42.66 -24.56
C PHE A 9 21.70 41.45 -23.80
N ARG A 10 23.01 41.57 -23.54
CA ARG A 10 23.72 41.34 -22.27
C ARG A 10 23.20 40.21 -21.37
N PHE A 11 23.99 39.14 -21.34
CA PHE A 11 24.08 38.14 -20.29
C PHE A 11 24.38 38.80 -18.93
N SER A 12 23.50 38.59 -17.95
CA SER A 12 23.79 38.79 -16.51
C SER A 12 23.62 37.46 -15.79
N PRO A 13 24.61 36.98 -15.00
CA PRO A 13 24.48 35.77 -14.20
C PRO A 13 23.88 36.15 -12.84
N ALA A 14 22.56 36.03 -12.71
CA ALA A 14 21.92 36.08 -11.40
C ALA A 14 21.79 34.64 -10.89
N LEU A 15 22.45 34.37 -9.75
CA LEU A 15 22.26 33.19 -8.94
C LEU A 15 20.76 32.92 -8.75
N GLY A 16 20.33 31.74 -9.18
CA GLY A 16 18.98 31.22 -8.93
C GLY A 16 19.08 29.76 -8.52
N VAL A 17 19.33 29.53 -7.24
CA VAL A 17 19.19 28.22 -6.60
C VAL A 17 17.73 27.81 -6.75
N LEU A 18 17.45 26.87 -7.64
CA LEU A 18 16.20 26.11 -7.66
C LEU A 18 16.56 24.66 -7.34
N GLY A 19 16.48 24.35 -6.05
CA GLY A 19 16.57 22.99 -5.56
C GLY A 19 15.50 22.14 -6.23
N LEU A 20 15.95 21.11 -6.97
CA LEU A 20 15.10 19.99 -7.31
C LEU A 20 14.78 19.25 -6.01
N ALA A 21 13.69 19.64 -5.36
CA ALA A 21 13.01 18.78 -4.42
C ALA A 21 12.55 17.56 -5.22
N VAL A 22 13.32 16.47 -5.13
CA VAL A 22 12.86 15.15 -5.51
C VAL A 22 11.73 14.82 -4.52
N LEU A 23 10.51 15.22 -4.86
CA LEU A 23 9.33 14.63 -4.29
C LEU A 23 9.34 13.16 -4.75
N SER A 24 10.06 12.33 -4.00
CA SER A 24 9.74 10.90 -3.90
C SER A 24 8.37 10.83 -3.26
N SER A 25 7.35 11.12 -4.07
CA SER A 25 6.00 10.68 -3.85
C SER A 25 6.07 9.16 -4.00
N ALA A 26 6.55 8.49 -2.95
CA ALA A 26 5.98 7.21 -2.61
C ALA A 26 4.52 7.54 -2.29
N CYS A 27 3.71 7.64 -3.34
CA CYS A 27 2.30 7.37 -3.23
C CYS A 27 2.24 6.01 -2.54
N PHE A 28 2.03 6.04 -1.22
CA PHE A 28 1.28 4.99 -0.57
C PHE A 28 -0.01 4.92 -1.39
N ALA A 29 -0.04 3.97 -2.30
CA ALA A 29 -1.19 3.69 -3.09
C ALA A 29 -2.27 3.31 -2.08
N ASN A 30 -3.11 4.28 -1.71
CA ASN A 30 -4.44 4.01 -1.19
C ASN A 30 -5.24 3.40 -2.35
N SER A 31 -4.86 2.18 -2.72
CA SER A 31 -5.55 1.33 -3.66
C SER A 31 -6.06 0.15 -2.85
N SER A 32 -7.00 0.40 -1.95
CA SER A 32 -8.03 -0.61 -1.71
C SER A 32 -9.25 -0.16 -2.49
N PRO A 33 -9.34 -0.46 -3.80
CA PRO A 33 -10.64 -0.57 -4.44
C PRO A 33 -11.36 -1.68 -3.67
N ASN A 34 -12.23 -1.28 -2.73
CA ASN A 34 -13.12 -2.20 -2.04
C ASN A 34 -14.12 -2.71 -3.09
N ASN A 35 -13.67 -3.60 -3.97
CA ASN A 35 -14.57 -4.44 -4.74
C ASN A 35 -15.35 -5.19 -3.67
N PHE A 36 -16.68 -5.12 -3.67
CA PHE A 36 -17.50 -5.49 -2.51
C PHE A 36 -17.15 -6.85 -1.89
N GLY A 37 -16.58 -7.81 -2.65
CA GLY A 37 -16.12 -9.12 -2.17
C GLY A 37 -14.60 -9.35 -2.11
N GLU A 38 -13.77 -8.31 -2.16
CA GLU A 38 -12.31 -8.43 -2.05
C GLU A 38 -11.69 -7.28 -1.25
N VAL A 39 -10.81 -7.61 -0.31
CA VAL A 39 -10.03 -6.63 0.47
C VAL A 39 -8.57 -7.02 0.55
N THR A 40 -7.69 -6.02 0.59
CA THR A 40 -6.25 -6.22 0.82
C THR A 40 -5.87 -5.64 2.17
N LEU A 41 -5.26 -6.48 3.00
CA LEU A 41 -4.73 -6.16 4.32
C LEU A 41 -3.23 -5.92 4.25
N TYR A 42 -2.74 -5.08 5.14
CA TYR A 42 -1.32 -4.84 5.37
C TYR A 42 -1.08 -4.79 6.89
N PRO A 43 0.15 -4.97 7.39
CA PRO A 43 0.43 -4.90 8.83
C PRO A 43 -0.06 -3.58 9.44
N GLY A 44 -0.87 -3.67 10.49
CA GLY A 44 -1.51 -2.51 11.15
C GLY A 44 -2.80 -2.01 10.50
N ALA A 45 -3.28 -2.63 9.42
CA ALA A 45 -4.57 -2.32 8.84
C ALA A 45 -5.73 -2.91 9.68
N SER A 46 -6.85 -2.19 9.72
CA SER A 46 -8.11 -2.71 10.26
C SER A 46 -9.20 -2.51 9.22
N VAL A 47 -9.79 -3.61 8.73
CA VAL A 47 -10.77 -3.58 7.65
C VAL A 47 -12.01 -4.37 8.03
N ILE A 48 -13.16 -3.82 7.65
CA ILE A 48 -14.47 -4.45 7.80
C ILE A 48 -14.97 -4.81 6.41
N CYS A 49 -15.27 -6.08 6.16
CA CYS A 49 -15.83 -6.56 4.91
C CYS A 49 -17.32 -6.89 5.09
N ALA A 50 -18.15 -6.28 4.25
CA ALA A 50 -19.60 -6.45 4.30
C ALA A 50 -20.12 -7.55 3.35
N SER A 51 -19.27 -8.19 2.55
CA SER A 51 -19.67 -9.34 1.72
C SER A 51 -19.31 -10.66 2.37
N ASP A 52 -20.09 -11.69 2.04
CA ASP A 52 -19.89 -13.06 2.50
C ASP A 52 -20.09 -14.02 1.30
N PRO A 53 -19.05 -14.75 0.86
CA PRO A 53 -17.68 -14.76 1.35
C PRO A 53 -16.87 -13.52 0.90
N CYS A 54 -15.92 -13.09 1.72
CA CYS A 54 -14.98 -12.02 1.40
C CYS A 54 -13.60 -12.58 1.05
N THR A 55 -13.08 -12.22 -0.12
CA THR A 55 -11.74 -12.62 -0.55
C THR A 55 -10.68 -11.73 0.07
N ILE A 56 -9.78 -12.32 0.83
CA ILE A 56 -8.77 -11.59 1.60
C ILE A 56 -7.41 -11.79 0.95
N TYR A 57 -6.75 -10.66 0.71
CA TYR A 57 -5.36 -10.62 0.31
C TYR A 57 -4.55 -9.96 1.40
N PHE A 58 -3.28 -10.33 1.49
CA PHE A 58 -2.35 -9.75 2.43
C PHE A 58 -1.11 -9.28 1.68
N GLU A 59 -0.75 -8.02 1.86
CA GLU A 59 0.45 -7.42 1.31
C GLU A 59 1.55 -7.42 2.37
N ALA A 60 2.60 -8.19 2.13
CA ALA A 60 3.76 -8.20 2.99
C ALA A 60 4.54 -6.89 2.83
N PRO A 61 5.11 -6.35 3.93
CA PRO A 61 5.93 -5.15 3.86
C PRO A 61 7.13 -5.37 2.95
N ALA A 62 7.62 -4.29 2.33
CA ALA A 62 8.80 -4.34 1.48
C ALA A 62 10.00 -4.88 2.28
N GLY A 63 10.69 -5.86 1.71
CA GLY A 63 11.82 -6.53 2.36
C GLY A 63 12.27 -7.74 1.58
N SER A 64 13.39 -8.32 1.99
CA SER A 64 13.88 -9.59 1.47
C SER A 64 13.46 -10.72 2.42
N GLY A 65 12.93 -11.82 1.87
CA GLY A 65 12.61 -13.02 2.64
C GLY A 65 11.18 -13.50 2.44
N THR A 66 10.94 -14.74 2.83
CA THR A 66 9.61 -15.34 2.93
C THR A 66 9.11 -15.21 4.35
N HIS A 67 7.86 -14.79 4.48
CA HIS A 67 7.20 -14.51 5.74
C HIS A 67 5.97 -15.39 5.86
N ASP A 68 5.88 -16.13 6.97
CA ASP A 68 4.69 -16.89 7.30
C ASP A 68 3.64 -15.95 7.88
N ILE A 69 2.44 -16.01 7.31
CA ILE A 69 1.29 -15.22 7.76
C ILE A 69 0.45 -16.13 8.66
N LEU A 70 0.35 -15.76 9.92
CA LEU A 70 -0.43 -16.44 10.93
C LEU A 70 -1.78 -15.76 11.11
N GLN A 71 -2.83 -16.56 10.98
CA GLN A 71 -4.17 -16.28 11.45
C GLN A 71 -4.28 -16.62 12.94
N ASP A 72 -4.81 -15.67 13.71
CA ASP A 72 -5.01 -15.75 15.17
C ASP A 72 -3.75 -16.19 15.94
N GLY A 73 -2.58 -15.89 15.36
CA GLY A 73 -1.26 -16.21 15.92
C GLY A 73 -0.90 -17.70 15.96
N THR A 74 -1.73 -18.60 15.42
CA THR A 74 -1.49 -20.05 15.50
C THR A 74 -1.69 -20.80 14.19
N ILE A 75 -2.59 -20.33 13.32
CA ILE A 75 -2.93 -21.01 12.07
C ILE A 75 -2.13 -20.39 10.94
N LYS A 76 -1.39 -21.18 10.17
CA LYS A 76 -0.70 -20.66 8.97
C LYS A 76 -1.71 -20.39 7.86
N ALA A 77 -2.01 -19.11 7.64
CA ALA A 77 -2.93 -18.65 6.60
C ALA A 77 -2.26 -18.59 5.22
N GLY A 78 -0.96 -18.29 5.18
CA GLY A 78 -0.23 -18.20 3.91
C GLY A 78 1.26 -17.91 4.08
N VAL A 79 1.94 -17.76 2.95
CA VAL A 79 3.35 -17.34 2.88
C VAL A 79 3.45 -16.23 1.85
N ALA A 80 4.09 -15.11 2.22
CA ALA A 80 4.35 -14.00 1.31
C ALA A 80 5.84 -13.69 1.24
N ILE A 81 6.32 -13.32 0.06
CA ILE A 81 7.64 -12.72 -0.08
C ILE A 81 7.50 -11.23 0.23
N GLY A 82 8.51 -10.61 0.86
CA GLY A 82 8.47 -9.17 1.15
C GLY A 82 8.12 -8.32 -0.07
N GLY A 83 7.14 -7.42 0.09
CA GLY A 83 6.60 -6.57 -0.98
C GLY A 83 5.63 -7.28 -1.95
N GLN A 84 5.30 -8.56 -1.72
CA GLN A 84 4.30 -9.27 -2.52
C GLN A 84 2.93 -9.30 -1.83
N ARG A 85 1.90 -9.30 -2.67
CA ARG A 85 0.52 -9.55 -2.29
C ARG A 85 0.19 -11.02 -2.49
N VAL A 86 -0.30 -11.67 -1.45
CA VAL A 86 -0.75 -13.07 -1.48
C VAL A 86 -2.25 -13.16 -1.18
N SER A 87 -2.93 -14.11 -1.82
CA SER A 87 -4.32 -14.44 -1.48
C SER A 87 -4.34 -15.37 -0.28
N LEU A 88 -5.04 -14.99 0.79
CA LEU A 88 -5.26 -15.81 1.97
C LEU A 88 -6.53 -16.66 1.88
N GLY A 89 -7.41 -16.35 0.93
CA GLY A 89 -8.64 -17.11 0.67
C GLY A 89 -9.91 -16.34 1.02
N GLY A 90 -11.02 -17.05 1.11
CA GLY A 90 -12.34 -16.50 1.41
C GLY A 90 -12.70 -16.68 2.88
N TYR A 91 -13.20 -15.62 3.52
CA TYR A 91 -13.60 -15.59 4.92
C TYR A 91 -15.09 -15.22 5.03
N SER A 92 -15.79 -15.80 6.01
CA SER A 92 -17.25 -15.67 6.15
C SER A 92 -17.67 -15.51 7.61
N ASN A 93 -18.49 -14.48 7.88
CA ASN A 93 -19.10 -14.17 9.18
C ASN A 93 -18.16 -14.30 10.40
N GLU A 94 -16.90 -13.89 10.26
CA GLU A 94 -15.86 -14.09 11.27
C GLU A 94 -14.96 -12.86 11.44
N SER A 95 -14.32 -12.77 12.60
CA SER A 95 -13.29 -11.77 12.86
C SER A 95 -11.96 -12.46 13.08
N VAL A 96 -10.95 -12.05 12.31
CA VAL A 96 -9.67 -12.73 12.21
C VAL A 96 -8.54 -11.73 12.36
N VAL A 97 -7.48 -12.14 13.07
CA VAL A 97 -6.26 -11.34 13.21
C VAL A 97 -5.13 -11.97 12.41
N PHE A 98 -4.51 -11.20 11.52
CA PHE A 98 -3.36 -11.63 10.74
C PHE A 98 -2.07 -11.03 11.28
N ARG A 99 -1.05 -11.86 11.44
CA ARG A 99 0.28 -11.48 11.94
C ARG A 99 1.35 -12.10 11.06
N ILE A 100 2.47 -11.43 10.93
CA ILE A 100 3.64 -12.02 10.27
C ILE A 100 4.52 -12.65 11.33
N ASP A 101 4.77 -13.96 11.20
CA ASP A 101 5.60 -14.71 12.15
C ASP A 101 7.04 -14.16 12.20
N GLY A 102 7.62 -14.16 13.40
CA GLY A 102 9.00 -13.70 13.62
C GLY A 102 9.24 -12.21 13.38
N THR A 103 8.20 -11.37 13.29
CA THR A 103 8.32 -9.90 13.14
C THR A 103 7.62 -9.14 14.26
N ASP A 104 8.09 -7.93 14.55
CA ASP A 104 7.47 -7.01 15.53
C ASP A 104 6.43 -6.07 14.89
N LEU A 105 5.90 -6.46 13.73
CA LEU A 105 4.95 -5.63 13.00
C LEU A 105 3.57 -5.66 13.66
N PRO A 106 2.81 -4.55 13.58
CA PRO A 106 1.48 -4.51 14.14
C PRO A 106 0.56 -5.53 13.43
N PRO A 107 -0.34 -6.19 14.18
CA PRO A 107 -1.32 -7.12 13.60
C PRO A 107 -2.28 -6.39 12.66
N ALA A 108 -2.77 -7.10 11.65
CA ALA A 108 -3.88 -6.65 10.82
C ALA A 108 -5.20 -7.29 11.30
N TYR A 109 -6.28 -6.53 11.30
CA TYR A 109 -7.59 -6.98 11.76
C TYR A 109 -8.57 -7.04 10.60
N LEU A 110 -9.27 -8.17 10.50
CA LEU A 110 -10.38 -8.39 9.58
C LEU A 110 -11.65 -8.65 10.37
N THR A 111 -12.74 -7.99 10.00
CA THR A 111 -14.08 -8.34 10.45
C THR A 111 -14.98 -8.52 9.25
N VAL A 112 -15.48 -9.74 9.03
CA VAL A 112 -16.49 -10.03 8.02
C VAL A 112 -17.85 -10.01 8.71
N ILE A 113 -18.64 -8.96 8.46
CA ILE A 113 -19.97 -8.83 9.07
C ILE A 113 -21.05 -9.60 8.30
N GLY A 114 -20.79 -9.90 7.02
CA GLY A 114 -21.77 -10.46 6.10
C GLY A 114 -22.95 -9.49 5.83
N GLY A 115 -23.35 -9.39 4.58
CA GLY A 115 -24.55 -8.63 4.22
C GLY A 115 -25.79 -9.43 4.62
N PRO A 116 -26.90 -8.78 5.02
CA PRO A 116 -28.18 -9.44 5.21
C PRO A 116 -28.74 -10.05 3.92
#